data_AF-A0A0L6UW84-F1
#
_entry.id   AF-A0A0L6UW84-F1
#
_cell.length_a   1.000
_cell.length_b   1.000
_cell.length_c   1.000
_cell.angle_alpha   90.00
_cell.angle_beta   90.00
_cell.angle_gamma   90.00
#
_symmetry.space_group_name_H-M   'P 1'
#
loop_
_entity.id
_entity.type
_entity.pdbx_description
1 polymer ?
#
loop_
_entity_poly.entity_id
_entity_poly.type
_entity_poly.pdbx_seq_one_letter_code
_entity_poly.pdbx_strand_id
1 'polypeptide(L)' 'MDKSPPTHKLVGNAYDRHNFLQDYCYPHFQSQEHIGFTQDTWATPNMTAFMALTAYFINEMYELQDLTQQIPNG' A
#
# COMPACT_ATOMS: atom_id res chain seq x y z
N MET A 1 4.07 -15.50 -17.44
CA MET A 1 4.59 -15.81 -16.09
C MET A 1 3.75 -15.00 -15.13
N ASP A 2 2.98 -15.68 -14.28
CA ASP A 2 2.18 -15.05 -13.22
C ASP A 2 3.11 -14.31 -12.26
N LYS A 3 2.90 -13.00 -12.09
CA LYS A 3 3.70 -12.10 -11.24
C LYS A 3 3.00 -11.77 -9.92
N SER A 4 1.92 -12.47 -9.59
CA SER A 4 1.15 -12.18 -8.38
C SER A 4 1.96 -12.58 -7.13
N PRO A 5 2.15 -11.67 -6.16
CA PRO A 5 2.90 -12.00 -4.96
C PRO A 5 2.13 -13.06 -4.14
N PRO A 6 2.83 -14.07 -3.58
CA PRO A 6 2.19 -15.11 -2.81
C PRO A 6 1.63 -14.53 -1.50
N THR A 7 0.35 -14.81 -1.25
CA THR A 7 -0.47 -14.31 -0.11
C THR A 7 0.12 -14.55 1.28
N HIS A 8 1.09 -15.46 1.43
CA HIS A 8 1.73 -15.73 2.72
C HIS A 8 2.79 -14.70 3.17
N LYS A 9 3.17 -13.74 2.32
CA LYS A 9 4.16 -12.69 2.67
C LYS A 9 3.57 -11.40 3.24
N LEU A 10 2.24 -11.32 3.36
CA LEU A 10 1.53 -10.11 3.80
C LEU A 10 1.60 -9.88 5.32
N VAL A 11 2.22 -10.79 6.08
CA VAL A 11 2.37 -10.70 7.54
C VAL A 11 3.86 -10.79 7.93
N GLY A 12 4.67 -9.90 7.36
CA GLY A 12 6.11 -9.81 7.63
C GLY A 12 6.47 -8.71 8.63
N ASN A 13 7.59 -8.92 9.34
CA ASN A 13 8.14 -7.95 10.31
C ASN A 13 8.47 -6.62 9.60
N ALA A 14 8.59 -5.51 10.36
CA ALA A 14 8.78 -4.18 9.78
C ALA A 14 9.97 -4.05 8.80
N TYR A 15 11.01 -4.90 8.95
CA TYR A 15 12.16 -5.01 8.04
C TYR A 15 11.83 -5.73 6.73
N ASP A 16 10.98 -6.76 6.76
CA ASP A 16 10.50 -7.44 5.55
C ASP A 16 9.62 -6.51 4.72
N ARG A 17 8.91 -5.58 5.36
CA ARG A 17 8.08 -4.58 4.66
C ARG A 17 8.90 -3.61 3.81
N HIS A 18 10.07 -3.14 4.27
CA HIS A 18 10.86 -2.20 3.46
C HIS A 18 11.35 -2.85 2.17
N ASN A 19 11.84 -4.10 2.26
CA ASN A 19 12.27 -4.87 1.10
C ASN A 19 11.07 -5.25 0.22
N PHE A 20 9.92 -5.62 0.81
CA PHE A 20 8.71 -5.90 0.04
C PHE A 20 8.22 -4.69 -0.77
N LEU A 21 8.17 -3.51 -0.15
CA LEU A 21 7.73 -2.29 -0.83
C LEU A 21 8.68 -1.93 -1.98
N GLN A 22 9.98 -1.98 -1.75
CA GLN A 22 11.00 -1.66 -2.76
C GLN A 22 11.06 -2.69 -3.88
N ASP A 23 11.04 -3.99 -3.55
CA ASP A 23 11.27 -5.06 -4.53
C ASP A 23 10.01 -5.39 -5.33
N TYR A 24 8.82 -5.16 -4.76
CA TYR A 24 7.55 -5.54 -5.39
C TYR A 24 6.67 -4.33 -5.70
N CYS A 25 6.40 -3.44 -4.74
CA CYS A 25 5.43 -2.37 -4.99
C CYS A 25 6.00 -1.24 -5.87
N TYR A 26 7.22 -0.77 -5.61
CA TYR A 26 7.79 0.39 -6.31
C TYR A 26 7.89 0.21 -7.84
N PRO A 27 8.43 -0.91 -8.37
CA PRO A 27 8.48 -1.12 -9.81
C PRO A 27 7.09 -1.20 -10.45
N HIS A 28 6.12 -1.77 -9.73
CA HIS A 28 4.76 -1.93 -10.23
C HIS A 28 3.96 -0.64 -10.23
N PHE A 29 4.09 0.20 -9.19
CA PHE A 29 3.42 1.51 -9.17
C PHE A 29 4.09 2.51 -10.12
N GLN A 30 5.42 2.52 -10.24
CA GLN A 30 6.12 3.44 -11.15
C GLN A 30 5.77 3.21 -12.62
N SER A 31 5.39 1.99 -13.01
CA SER A 31 5.08 1.67 -14.40
C SER A 31 3.63 1.97 -14.80
N GLN A 32 2.76 2.41 -13.87
CA GLN A 32 1.34 2.61 -14.18
C GLN A 32 1.08 3.99 -14.78
N GLU A 33 0.29 4.02 -15.85
CA GLU A 33 -0.16 5.27 -16.48
C GLU A 33 -1.16 6.02 -15.59
N HIS A 34 -1.95 5.29 -14.81
CA HIS A 34 -3.00 5.84 -13.95
C HIS A 34 -2.89 5.28 -12.54
N ILE A 35 -2.78 6.20 -11.57
CA ILE A 35 -2.73 5.88 -10.14
C ILE A 35 -3.73 6.80 -9.45
N GLY A 36 -4.65 6.19 -8.69
CA GLY A 36 -5.56 6.88 -7.80
C GLY A 36 -5.01 6.94 -6.38
N PHE A 37 -5.48 7.93 -5.61
CA PHE A 37 -5.13 8.07 -4.21
C PHE A 37 -6.39 8.30 -3.38
N THR A 38 -6.50 7.59 -2.26
CA THR A 38 -7.43 7.95 -1.19
C THR A 38 -6.65 8.40 0.03
N GLN A 39 -7.20 9.41 0.70
CA GLN A 39 -6.75 9.85 2.01
C GLN A 39 -7.90 9.66 2.98
N ASP A 40 -7.65 8.93 4.06
CA ASP A 40 -8.60 8.75 5.15
C ASP A 40 -8.00 9.31 6.44
N THR A 41 -8.80 10.04 7.20
CA THR A 41 -8.40 10.67 8.46
C THR A 41 -9.42 10.40 9.53
N TRP A 42 -8.99 9.88 10.66
CA TRP A 42 -9.83 9.65 11.82
C TRP A 42 -9.12 10.04 13.11
N ALA A 43 -9.89 10.24 14.17
CA ALA A 43 -9.37 10.48 15.51
C ALA A 43 -9.82 9.36 16.44
N THR A 44 -8.93 8.89 17.32
CA THR A 44 -9.31 8.00 18.41
C THR A 44 -9.87 8.80 19.59
N PRO A 45 -10.67 8.18 20.50
CA PRO A 45 -11.29 8.88 21.64
C PRO A 45 -10.32 9.62 22.58
N ASN A 46 -9.03 9.32 22.53
CA ASN A 46 -7.96 9.97 23.28
C ASN A 46 -7.24 11.10 22.50
N MET A 47 -7.89 11.70 21.49
CA MET A 47 -7.40 12.83 20.68
C MET A 47 -6.15 12.56 19.83
N THR A 48 -5.77 11.29 19.61
CA THR A 48 -4.76 10.97 18.60
C THR A 48 -5.39 11.01 17.22
N ALA A 49 -4.87 11.86 16.34
CA ALA A 49 -5.26 11.91 14.94
C ALA A 49 -4.44 10.90 14.12
N PHE A 50 -5.09 10.22 13.19
CA PHE A 50 -4.47 9.29 12.26
C PHE A 50 -4.80 9.72 10.83
N MET A 51 -3.84 9.50 9.94
CA MET A 51 -4.04 9.64 8.51
C MET A 51 -3.52 8.40 7.81
N ALA A 52 -4.30 7.84 6.91
CA ALA A 52 -3.88 6.81 5.99
C ALA A 52 -3.91 7.37 4.56
N LEU A 53 -2.85 7.08 3.80
CA LEU A 53 -2.79 7.32 2.36
C LEU A 53 -2.76 5.96 1.67
N THR A 54 -3.67 5.74 0.73
CA THR A 54 -3.70 4.54 -0.11
C THR A 54 -3.49 4.95 -1.56
N ALA A 55 -2.41 4.49 -2.17
CA ALA A 55 -2.23 4.55 -3.61
C ALA A 55 -2.86 3.28 -4.22
N TYR A 56 -3.58 3.41 -5.33
CA TYR A 56 -4.19 2.26 -5.99
C TYR A 56 -4.19 2.38 -7.52
N PHE A 57 -4.21 1.24 -8.20
CA PHE A 57 -4.41 1.14 -9.65
C PHE A 57 -5.14 -0.17 -9.99
N ILE A 58 -5.61 -0.28 -11.23
CA ILE A 58 -6.19 -1.52 -11.75
C ILE A 58 -5.19 -2.11 -12.75
N ASN A 59 -4.80 -3.37 -12.56
CA ASN A 59 -3.86 -4.04 -13.46
C ASN A 59 -4.56 -4.55 -14.75
N GLU A 60 -3.79 -5.12 -15.68
CA GLU A 60 -4.28 -5.65 -16.95
C GLU A 60 -5.27 -6.82 -16.79
N MET A 61 -5.29 -7.46 -15.62
CA MET A 61 -6.23 -8.54 -15.27
C MET A 61 -7.50 -8.02 -14.60
N TYR A 62 -7.71 -6.70 -14.59
CA TYR A 62 -8.82 -6.02 -13.93
C TYR A 62 -8.85 -6.20 -12.40
N GLU A 63 -7.70 -6.42 -11.78
CA GLU A 63 -7.57 -6.55 -10.33
C GLU A 63 -7.09 -5.24 -9.72
N LEU A 64 -7.71 -4.87 -8.59
CA LEU A 64 -7.28 -3.74 -7.78
C LEU A 64 -5.96 -4.08 -7.08
N GLN A 65 -4.96 -3.24 -7.28
CA GLN A 65 -3.69 -3.28 -6.57
C GLN A 65 -3.60 -2.02 -5.72
N ASP A 66 -3.36 -2.16 -4.42
CA ASP A 66 -3.31 -1.04 -3.50
C ASP A 66 -2.11 -1.13 -2.53
N LEU A 67 -1.62 0.05 -2.15
CA LEU A 67 -0.59 0.21 -1.14
C LEU A 67 -1.04 1.26 -0.14
N THR A 68 -1.33 0.82 1.07
CA THR A 68 -1.75 1.70 2.19
C THR A 68 -0.58 1.97 3.13
N GLN A 69 -0.28 3.25 3.34
CA GLN A 69 0.67 3.72 4.35
C GLN A 69 -0.08 4.52 5.42
N GLN A 70 0.02 4.04 6.67
CA GLN A 70 -0.50 4.77 7.83
C GLN A 70 0.58 5.70 8.37
N ILE A 71 0.20 6.94 8.64
CA ILE A 71 1.05 7.95 9.26
C ILE A 71 0.46 8.24 10.65
N PRO A 72 1.16 7.85 11.74
CA PRO A 72 0.80 8.31 13.06
C PRO A 72 1.03 9.83 13.11
N ASN A 73 0.02 10.59 13.51
CA ASN A 73 0.20 12.01 13.80
C ASN A 73 0.53 12.13 15.29
N GLY A 74 1.82 12.21 15.60
CA GLY A 74 2.37 12.40 16.95
C GLY A 74 2.58 13.86 17.27
#